data_AF-A0A499VII6-F1
#
_entry.id   AF-A0A499VII6-F1
#
_cell.length_a   1.000
_cell.length_b   1.000
_cell.length_c   1.000
_cell.angle_alpha   90.00
_cell.angle_beta   90.00
_cell.angle_gamma   90.00
#
_symmetry.space_group_name_H-M   'P 1'
#
loop_
_entity.id
_entity.type
_entity.pdbx_description
1 polymer ?
#
loop_
_entity_poly.entity_id
_entity_poly.type
_entity_poly.pdbx_seq_one_letter_code
_entity_poly.pdbx_strand_id
1 'polypeptide(L)'
;MTFSLVVRDGERFGVVVSSSSPAVAARVAHLRPGVGAAASQNVTDPTLGTSLLAELADHGDAERALAGVTGAARNAKSIAHRQLTVLGRSGPGFVYSGAHTLGKHASATAEGAVAAGNMLCGEHIPGVLLDAYSAASGELEERLVTALKAAVEAGGEEGPVHSAGLAVVAEVEWRVTDLRVDWADDPVDRLAELLAVWLPQRDDYVRRGLDPASAPSYGVPGDR
;
A
#
# COMPACT_ATOMS: atom_id res chain seq x y z
N MET A 1 -3.54 -3.40 14.48
CA MET A 1 -4.02 -2.03 14.28
C MET A 1 -3.29 -1.46 13.09
N THR A 2 -4.02 -1.24 12.01
CA THR A 2 -3.48 -0.84 10.71
C THR A 2 -4.63 -0.35 9.84
N PHE A 3 -4.39 0.67 9.04
CA PHE A 3 -5.23 0.99 7.88
C PHE A 3 -4.34 1.18 6.65
N SER A 4 -4.82 0.72 5.50
CA SER A 4 -4.11 0.79 4.23
C SER A 4 -5.06 1.03 3.07
N LEU A 5 -4.49 1.57 2.00
CA LEU A 5 -5.13 1.80 0.72
C LEU A 5 -4.22 1.27 -0.38
N VAL A 6 -4.76 0.39 -1.24
CA VAL A 6 -4.15 -0.08 -2.49
C VAL A 6 -4.93 0.47 -3.67
N VAL A 7 -4.22 0.96 -4.69
CA VAL A 7 -4.83 1.59 -5.87
C VAL A 7 -4.14 1.17 -7.16
N ARG A 8 -4.89 1.28 -8.26
CA ARG A 8 -4.45 1.16 -9.64
C ARG A 8 -4.69 2.50 -10.34
N ASP A 9 -3.68 3.02 -11.03
CA ASP A 9 -3.76 4.26 -11.82
C ASP A 9 -3.05 4.06 -13.17
N GLY A 10 -3.84 3.72 -14.20
CA GLY A 10 -3.32 3.18 -15.45
C GLY A 10 -2.57 1.86 -15.22
N GLU A 11 -1.33 1.78 -15.69
CA GLU A 11 -0.43 0.63 -15.47
C GLU A 11 0.33 0.70 -14.12
N ARG A 12 0.16 1.77 -13.35
CA ARG A 12 0.81 1.95 -12.05
C ARG A 12 -0.04 1.37 -10.93
N PHE A 13 0.63 0.84 -9.91
CA PHE A 13 -0.01 0.42 -8.67
C PHE A 13 0.66 1.09 -7.47
N GLY A 14 -0.14 1.49 -6.49
CA GLY A 14 0.35 2.13 -5.29
C GLY A 14 -0.27 1.54 -4.01
N VAL A 15 0.49 1.61 -2.93
CA VAL A 15 0.04 1.28 -1.56
C VAL A 15 0.44 2.42 -0.64
N VAL A 16 -0.47 2.84 0.23
CA VAL A 16 -0.13 3.51 1.50
C VAL A 16 -0.66 2.74 2.68
N VAL A 17 0.06 2.84 3.80
CA VAL A 17 -0.29 2.16 5.04
C VAL A 17 0.24 2.93 6.24
N SER A 18 -0.50 2.91 7.35
CA SER A 18 -0.03 3.39 8.65
C SER A 18 -0.50 2.48 9.80
N SER A 19 0.23 2.51 10.91
CA SER A 19 0.00 1.69 12.11
C SER A 19 0.79 2.23 13.31
N SER A 20 0.33 1.99 14.53
CA SER A 20 1.13 2.14 15.76
C SER A 20 2.26 1.11 15.89
N SER A 21 2.21 0.00 15.15
CA SER A 21 3.29 -0.99 15.13
C SER A 21 4.45 -0.50 14.27
N PRO A 22 5.71 -0.82 14.61
CA PRO A 22 6.87 -0.41 13.83
C PRO A 22 6.90 -1.06 12.44
N ALA A 23 7.61 -0.40 11.52
CA ALA A 23 7.96 -0.89 10.19
C ALA A 23 6.79 -1.53 9.42
N VAL A 24 5.62 -0.89 9.45
CA VAL A 24 4.38 -1.47 8.89
C VAL A 24 4.50 -1.74 7.39
N ALA A 25 5.12 -0.85 6.64
CA ALA A 25 5.22 -0.93 5.19
C ALA A 25 5.96 -2.19 4.71
N ALA A 26 7.05 -2.59 5.38
CA ALA A 26 7.80 -3.80 5.04
C ALA A 26 6.99 -5.08 5.13
N ARG A 27 5.98 -5.10 6.02
CA ARG A 27 5.18 -6.29 6.33
C ARG A 27 3.89 -6.31 5.52
N VAL A 28 3.28 -5.13 5.34
CA VAL A 28 1.92 -4.99 4.80
C VAL A 28 1.90 -4.72 3.30
N ALA A 29 2.83 -3.94 2.74
CA ALA A 29 2.73 -3.45 1.37
C ALA A 29 3.39 -4.40 0.35
N HIS A 30 2.60 -4.95 -0.57
CA HIS A 30 3.07 -5.83 -1.64
C HIS A 30 2.61 -5.30 -3.00
N LEU A 31 3.55 -5.19 -3.93
CA LEU A 31 3.33 -4.67 -5.28
C LEU A 31 4.14 -5.50 -6.27
N ARG A 32 3.58 -5.73 -7.46
CA ARG A 32 4.30 -6.34 -8.58
C ARG A 32 3.96 -5.59 -9.88
N PRO A 33 4.96 -4.99 -10.55
CA PRO A 33 4.81 -4.37 -11.87
C PRO A 33 4.02 -5.26 -12.83
N GLY A 34 3.07 -4.69 -13.57
CA GLY A 34 2.28 -5.42 -14.56
C GLY A 34 1.41 -6.56 -14.00
N VAL A 35 1.25 -6.69 -12.67
CA VAL A 35 0.40 -7.73 -12.05
C VAL A 35 -0.64 -7.12 -11.12
N GLY A 36 -0.22 -6.37 -10.10
CA GLY A 36 -1.16 -5.85 -9.11
C GLY A 36 -0.56 -5.40 -7.80
N ALA A 37 -1.46 -5.13 -6.86
CA ALA A 37 -1.18 -4.73 -5.49
C ALA A 37 -1.91 -5.63 -4.49
N ALA A 38 -1.30 -5.86 -3.33
CA ALA A 38 -1.93 -6.57 -2.24
C ALA A 38 -1.45 -6.01 -0.89
N ALA A 39 -2.33 -6.12 0.13
CA ALA A 39 -1.95 -5.87 1.51
C ALA A 39 -2.27 -7.09 2.40
N SER A 40 -1.36 -7.41 3.31
CA SER A 40 -1.56 -8.40 4.38
C SER A 40 -1.39 -7.72 5.73
N GLN A 41 -2.47 -7.62 6.52
CA GLN A 41 -2.49 -6.86 7.77
C GLN A 41 -3.28 -7.58 8.89
N ASN A 42 -3.57 -6.86 9.97
CA ASN A 42 -4.01 -7.38 11.28
C ASN A 42 -2.86 -8.15 11.97
N VAL A 43 -3.04 -9.43 12.33
CA VAL A 43 -1.93 -10.28 12.78
C VAL A 43 -1.11 -10.67 11.54
N THR A 44 -0.23 -9.77 11.13
CA THR A 44 0.35 -9.75 9.79
C THR A 44 1.16 -11.01 9.47
N ASP A 45 0.94 -11.57 8.28
CA ASP A 45 1.81 -12.57 7.67
C ASP A 45 2.24 -12.05 6.29
N PRO A 46 3.49 -11.58 6.15
CA PRO A 46 3.95 -10.99 4.89
C PRO A 46 3.93 -11.97 3.71
N THR A 47 3.99 -13.29 3.97
CA THR A 47 4.01 -14.29 2.89
C THR A 47 2.68 -14.37 2.14
N LEU A 48 1.57 -13.92 2.75
CA LEU A 48 0.25 -13.91 2.13
C LEU A 48 0.14 -12.84 1.05
N GLY A 49 0.78 -11.68 1.22
CA GLY A 49 0.82 -10.66 0.17
C GLY A 49 1.55 -11.15 -1.08
N THR A 50 2.71 -11.78 -0.90
CA THR A 50 3.44 -12.45 -2.00
C THR A 50 2.62 -13.57 -2.64
N SER A 51 1.91 -14.38 -1.84
CA SER A 51 1.04 -15.45 -2.34
C SER A 51 -0.12 -14.90 -3.18
N LEU A 52 -0.74 -13.80 -2.74
CA LEU A 52 -1.81 -13.13 -3.50
C LEU A 52 -1.31 -12.65 -4.86
N LEU A 53 -0.13 -12.01 -4.90
CA LEU A 53 0.45 -11.55 -6.16
C LEU A 53 0.90 -12.70 -7.07
N ALA A 54 1.28 -13.85 -6.51
CA ALA A 54 1.58 -15.05 -7.30
C ALA A 54 0.31 -15.63 -7.95
N GLU A 55 -0.74 -15.87 -7.17
CA GLU A 55 -2.02 -16.38 -7.68
C GLU A 55 -2.66 -15.40 -8.69
N LEU A 56 -2.53 -14.10 -8.43
CA LEU A 56 -2.99 -13.05 -9.34
C LEU A 56 -2.21 -13.04 -10.66
N ALA A 57 -0.90 -13.29 -10.63
CA ALA A 57 -0.09 -13.41 -11.85
C ALA A 57 -0.51 -14.63 -12.69
N ASP A 58 -0.88 -15.74 -12.03
CA ASP A 58 -1.24 -16.98 -12.71
C ASP A 58 -2.64 -16.93 -13.36
N HIS A 59 -3.56 -16.15 -12.80
CA HIS A 59 -4.97 -16.20 -13.19
C HIS A 59 -5.54 -14.87 -13.68
N GLY A 60 -4.88 -13.74 -13.39
CA GLY A 60 -5.33 -12.40 -13.76
C GLY A 60 -6.60 -11.93 -13.02
N ASP A 61 -7.07 -12.70 -12.03
CA ASP A 61 -8.33 -12.46 -11.33
C ASP A 61 -8.11 -12.34 -9.81
N ALA A 62 -8.48 -11.18 -9.26
CA ALA A 62 -8.23 -10.83 -7.87
C ALA A 62 -9.15 -11.59 -6.89
N GLU A 63 -10.38 -11.93 -7.28
CA GLU A 63 -11.30 -12.71 -6.45
C GLU A 63 -10.77 -14.14 -6.27
N ARG A 64 -10.38 -14.76 -7.38
CA ARG A 64 -9.81 -16.09 -7.43
C ARG A 64 -8.50 -16.15 -6.67
N ALA A 65 -7.63 -15.15 -6.81
CA ALA A 65 -6.40 -15.08 -6.03
C ALA A 65 -6.68 -15.02 -4.51
N LEU A 66 -7.66 -14.20 -4.09
CA LEU A 66 -8.06 -14.10 -2.69
C LEU A 66 -8.65 -15.43 -2.18
N ALA A 67 -9.56 -16.04 -2.94
CA ALA A 67 -10.17 -17.33 -2.61
C ALA A 67 -9.13 -18.47 -2.54
N GLY A 68 -8.16 -18.50 -3.47
CA GLY A 68 -7.08 -19.47 -3.49
C GLY A 68 -6.19 -19.36 -2.25
N VAL A 69 -5.75 -18.14 -1.90
CA VAL A 69 -4.93 -17.91 -0.70
C VAL A 69 -5.70 -18.20 0.58
N THR A 70 -6.96 -17.75 0.68
CA THR A 70 -7.75 -17.89 1.91
C THR A 70 -8.25 -19.31 2.14
N GLY A 71 -8.55 -20.05 1.06
CA GLY A 71 -8.98 -21.45 1.10
C GLY A 71 -7.85 -22.48 1.15
N ALA A 72 -6.59 -22.07 0.97
CA ALA A 72 -5.46 -22.99 0.96
C ALA A 72 -5.27 -23.69 2.32
N ALA A 73 -5.18 -25.03 2.31
CA ALA A 73 -5.02 -25.84 3.52
C ALA A 73 -3.80 -25.43 4.37
N ARG A 74 -2.72 -24.96 3.74
CA ARG A 74 -1.52 -24.46 4.43
C ARG A 74 -1.79 -23.23 5.32
N ASN A 75 -2.81 -22.44 4.98
CA ASN A 75 -3.20 -21.21 5.68
C ASN A 75 -4.35 -21.43 6.68
N ALA A 76 -5.01 -22.59 6.65
CA ALA A 76 -6.26 -22.84 7.39
C ALA A 76 -6.17 -22.55 8.91
N LYS A 77 -5.00 -22.75 9.51
CA LYS A 77 -4.80 -22.53 10.96
C LYS A 77 -4.70 -21.06 11.36
N SER A 78 -4.33 -20.17 10.44
CA SER A 78 -4.00 -18.78 10.77
C SER A 78 -4.79 -17.74 9.98
N ILE A 79 -5.42 -18.12 8.87
CA ILE A 79 -6.11 -17.20 7.97
C ILE A 79 -7.22 -16.41 8.65
N ALA A 80 -7.89 -16.98 9.66
CA ALA A 80 -8.92 -16.29 10.43
C ALA A 80 -8.39 -15.05 11.19
N HIS A 81 -7.08 -14.93 11.42
CA HIS A 81 -6.46 -13.77 12.06
C HIS A 81 -5.96 -12.70 11.07
N ARG A 82 -6.21 -12.86 9.78
CA ARG A 82 -5.67 -12.01 8.73
C ARG A 82 -6.74 -11.08 8.18
N GLN A 83 -6.30 -9.90 7.76
CA GLN A 83 -7.08 -9.04 6.89
C GLN A 83 -6.25 -8.80 5.63
N LEU A 84 -6.83 -9.11 4.47
CA LEU A 84 -6.14 -9.12 3.18
C LEU A 84 -6.87 -8.22 2.20
N THR A 85 -6.13 -7.48 1.38
CA THR A 85 -6.67 -6.78 0.20
C THR A 85 -5.89 -7.20 -1.03
N VAL A 86 -6.56 -7.21 -2.19
CA VAL A 86 -5.92 -7.50 -3.47
C VAL A 86 -6.60 -6.73 -4.60
N LEU A 87 -5.80 -6.20 -5.51
CA LEU A 87 -6.22 -5.45 -6.67
C LEU A 87 -5.35 -5.83 -7.88
N GLY A 88 -5.99 -6.27 -8.97
CA GLY A 88 -5.32 -6.61 -10.23
C GLY A 88 -5.32 -5.51 -11.26
N ARG A 89 -4.72 -5.78 -12.43
CA ARG A 89 -4.68 -4.88 -13.60
C ARG A 89 -6.04 -4.48 -14.14
N SER A 90 -7.03 -5.35 -13.98
CA SER A 90 -8.39 -5.15 -14.42
C SER A 90 -9.35 -5.65 -13.35
N GLY A 91 -10.63 -5.29 -13.50
CA GLY A 91 -11.67 -5.69 -12.56
C GLY A 91 -11.63 -4.93 -11.23
N PRO A 92 -12.55 -5.29 -10.31
CA PRO A 92 -12.62 -4.71 -8.98
C PRO A 92 -11.51 -5.28 -8.09
N GLY A 93 -11.28 -4.63 -6.95
CA GLY A 93 -10.45 -5.21 -5.90
C GLY A 93 -11.29 -5.85 -4.79
N PHE A 94 -10.65 -6.73 -4.02
CA PHE A 94 -11.32 -7.59 -3.05
C PHE A 94 -10.67 -7.51 -1.68
N VAL A 95 -11.46 -7.83 -0.66
CA VAL A 95 -11.06 -7.81 0.74
C VAL A 95 -11.50 -9.10 1.42
N TYR A 96 -10.63 -9.62 2.28
CA TYR A 96 -10.98 -10.66 3.23
C TYR A 96 -10.67 -10.15 4.64
N SER A 97 -11.63 -10.25 5.56
CA SER A 97 -11.42 -10.03 6.98
C SER A 97 -11.75 -11.34 7.71
N GLY A 98 -10.74 -11.97 8.28
CA GLY A 98 -10.93 -13.21 9.03
C GLY A 98 -11.74 -12.99 10.32
N ALA A 99 -12.37 -14.06 10.82
CA ALA A 99 -13.23 -14.02 12.00
C ALA A 99 -12.54 -13.56 13.31
N HIS A 100 -11.21 -13.47 13.32
CA HIS A 100 -10.38 -12.97 14.42
C HIS A 100 -9.66 -11.65 14.07
N THR A 101 -10.22 -10.88 13.13
CA THR A 101 -9.77 -9.51 12.87
C THR A 101 -9.99 -8.66 14.13
N LEU A 102 -8.98 -7.89 14.53
CA LEU A 102 -8.98 -7.23 15.83
C LEU A 102 -9.79 -5.92 15.83
N GLY A 103 -10.52 -5.71 16.92
CA GLY A 103 -11.24 -4.48 17.22
C GLY A 103 -12.26 -4.11 16.15
N LYS A 104 -12.58 -2.82 16.07
CA LYS A 104 -13.39 -2.30 14.99
C LYS A 104 -12.61 -2.41 13.67
N HIS A 105 -13.19 -3.06 12.69
CA HIS A 105 -12.55 -3.28 11.40
C HIS A 105 -13.55 -3.06 10.28
N ALA A 106 -13.09 -2.49 9.19
CA ALA A 106 -13.92 -2.18 8.05
C ALA A 106 -13.08 -2.22 6.77
N SER A 107 -13.79 -2.15 5.65
CA SER A 107 -13.19 -2.01 4.34
C SER A 107 -14.12 -1.25 3.41
N ALA A 108 -13.53 -0.60 2.42
CA ALA A 108 -14.26 0.06 1.35
C ALA A 108 -13.58 -0.27 0.02
N THR A 109 -14.38 -0.30 -1.05
CA THR A 109 -13.90 -0.55 -2.41
C THR A 109 -14.47 0.50 -3.34
N ALA A 110 -13.68 0.88 -4.33
CA ALA A 110 -14.07 1.73 -5.45
C ALA A 110 -13.41 1.19 -6.72
N GLU A 111 -13.74 1.78 -7.87
CA GLU A 111 -13.08 1.41 -9.11
C GLU A 111 -11.57 1.66 -9.02
N GLY A 112 -10.78 0.60 -9.19
CA GLY A 112 -9.32 0.68 -9.11
C GLY A 112 -8.77 0.97 -7.70
N ALA A 113 -9.54 0.81 -6.62
CA ALA A 113 -9.06 1.09 -5.27
C ALA A 113 -9.71 0.21 -4.19
N VAL A 114 -8.92 -0.20 -3.20
CA VAL A 114 -9.37 -0.97 -2.03
C VAL A 114 -8.71 -0.45 -0.77
N ALA A 115 -9.54 -0.08 0.21
CA ALA A 115 -9.09 0.32 1.53
C ALA A 115 -9.56 -0.69 2.59
N ALA A 116 -8.74 -0.96 3.59
CA ALA A 116 -9.11 -1.80 4.72
C ALA A 116 -8.39 -1.37 5.99
N GLY A 117 -9.00 -1.63 7.14
CA GLY A 117 -8.36 -1.43 8.43
C GLY A 117 -8.93 -2.26 9.56
N ASN A 118 -8.15 -2.35 10.64
CA ASN A 118 -8.46 -3.06 11.89
C ASN A 118 -7.99 -2.23 13.09
N MET A 119 -8.65 -2.41 14.23
CA MET A 119 -8.54 -1.55 15.42
C MET A 119 -8.76 -0.07 15.08
N LEU A 120 -9.74 0.21 14.23
CA LEU A 120 -10.07 1.55 13.75
C LEU A 120 -10.77 2.37 14.83
N CYS A 121 -10.56 3.68 14.85
CA CYS A 121 -11.38 4.54 15.72
C CYS A 121 -12.87 4.49 15.29
N GLY A 122 -13.14 4.29 13.99
CA GLY A 122 -14.46 4.19 13.39
C GLY A 122 -14.46 3.39 12.08
N GLU A 123 -15.60 2.77 11.73
CA GLU A 123 -15.74 1.99 10.49
C GLU A 123 -15.71 2.88 9.23
N HIS A 124 -15.82 4.21 9.39
CA HIS A 124 -15.76 5.19 8.31
C HIS A 124 -14.36 5.37 7.71
N ILE A 125 -13.29 4.96 8.41
CA ILE A 125 -11.91 5.29 8.04
C ILE A 125 -11.50 4.79 6.63
N PRO A 126 -11.83 3.55 6.21
CA PRO A 126 -11.60 3.12 4.83
C PRO A 126 -12.36 3.96 3.79
N GLY A 127 -13.55 4.47 4.12
CA GLY A 127 -14.29 5.40 3.26
C GLY A 127 -13.55 6.73 3.10
N VAL A 128 -13.05 7.29 4.22
CA VAL A 128 -12.23 8.52 4.21
C VAL A 128 -10.99 8.37 3.32
N LEU A 129 -10.30 7.23 3.38
CA LEU A 129 -9.16 6.94 2.50
C LEU A 129 -9.55 7.04 1.02
N LEU A 130 -10.66 6.42 0.63
CA LEU A 130 -11.11 6.43 -0.77
C LEU A 130 -11.58 7.81 -1.22
N ASP A 131 -12.37 8.49 -0.40
CA ASP A 131 -12.92 9.81 -0.71
C ASP A 131 -11.80 10.84 -0.88
N ALA A 132 -10.84 10.85 0.05
CA ALA A 132 -9.69 11.75 0.00
C ALA A 132 -8.76 11.43 -1.18
N TYR A 133 -8.51 10.14 -1.47
CA TYR A 133 -7.74 9.75 -2.65
C TYR A 133 -8.41 10.22 -3.96
N SER A 134 -9.73 10.04 -4.05
CA SER A 134 -10.50 10.37 -5.25
C SER A 134 -10.64 11.88 -5.47
N ALA A 135 -10.69 12.65 -4.38
CA ALA A 135 -10.76 14.12 -4.43
C ALA A 135 -9.38 14.78 -4.63
N ALA A 136 -8.28 14.08 -4.33
CA ALA A 136 -6.94 14.60 -4.48
C ALA A 136 -6.52 14.72 -5.96
N SER A 137 -5.64 15.67 -6.22
CA SER A 137 -5.01 15.88 -7.54
C SER A 137 -3.49 15.81 -7.42
N GLY A 138 -2.79 15.70 -8.55
CA GLY A 138 -1.33 15.55 -8.60
C GLY A 138 -0.89 14.12 -8.94
N GLU A 139 0.37 13.82 -8.65
CA GLU A 139 0.95 12.50 -8.87
C GLU A 139 0.29 11.45 -7.97
N LEU A 140 0.36 10.18 -8.39
CA LEU A 140 -0.22 9.05 -7.66
C LEU A 140 0.23 9.02 -6.18
N GLU A 141 1.52 9.25 -5.95
CA GLU A 141 2.13 9.35 -4.63
C GLU A 141 1.50 10.43 -3.75
N GLU A 142 1.24 11.62 -4.30
CA GLU A 142 0.67 12.77 -3.59
C GLU A 142 -0.78 12.50 -3.19
N ARG A 143 -1.57 11.91 -4.10
CA ARG A 143 -2.95 11.52 -3.79
C ARG A 143 -3.02 10.47 -2.70
N LEU A 144 -2.11 9.50 -2.73
CA LEU A 144 -2.01 8.45 -1.72
C LEU A 144 -1.61 9.00 -0.33
N VAL A 145 -0.62 9.89 -0.27
CA VAL A 145 -0.24 10.54 1.01
C VAL A 145 -1.35 11.46 1.52
N THR A 146 -2.04 12.19 0.63
CA THR A 146 -3.22 12.99 0.97
C THR A 146 -4.32 12.13 1.60
N ALA A 147 -4.61 10.97 1.02
CA ALA A 147 -5.56 10.03 1.57
C ALA A 147 -5.17 9.53 2.97
N LEU A 148 -3.88 9.17 3.14
CA LEU A 148 -3.37 8.70 4.43
C LEU A 148 -3.45 9.77 5.52
N LYS A 149 -3.17 11.03 5.18
CA LYS A 149 -3.34 12.19 6.07
C LYS A 149 -4.80 12.37 6.50
N ALA A 150 -5.72 12.40 5.54
CA ALA A 150 -7.15 12.55 5.83
C ALA A 150 -7.67 11.43 6.75
N ALA A 151 -7.19 10.19 6.58
CA ALA A 151 -7.55 9.08 7.44
C ALA A 151 -7.07 9.28 8.89
N VAL A 152 -5.84 9.78 9.10
CA VAL A 152 -5.34 10.12 10.44
C VAL A 152 -6.12 11.28 11.04
N GLU A 153 -6.41 12.34 10.28
CA GLU A 153 -7.21 13.48 10.72
C GLU A 153 -8.64 13.09 11.11
N ALA A 154 -9.22 12.12 10.41
CA ALA A 154 -10.52 11.51 10.75
C ALA A 154 -10.46 10.53 11.94
N GLY A 155 -9.28 10.36 12.53
CA GLY A 155 -9.02 9.64 13.77
C GLY A 155 -8.21 8.34 13.62
N GLY A 156 -7.98 7.84 12.39
CA GLY A 156 -7.13 6.67 12.13
C GLY A 156 -7.53 5.40 12.88
N GLU A 157 -6.59 4.85 13.66
CA GLU A 157 -6.82 3.71 14.54
C GLU A 157 -7.14 4.15 15.99
N GLU A 158 -7.53 3.23 16.88
CA GLU A 158 -7.92 3.53 18.27
C GLU A 158 -6.82 4.22 19.10
N GLY A 159 -5.58 4.24 18.62
CA GLY A 159 -4.43 4.90 19.24
C GLY A 159 -3.55 5.65 18.25
N PRO A 160 -2.48 6.30 18.74
CA PRO A 160 -1.55 7.04 17.88
C PRO A 160 -0.82 6.09 16.92
N VAL A 161 -0.65 6.51 15.67
CA VAL A 161 0.18 5.78 14.70
C VAL A 161 1.65 6.16 14.86
N HIS A 162 2.54 5.20 14.62
CA HIS A 162 3.99 5.41 14.76
C HIS A 162 4.80 5.04 13.52
N SER A 163 4.21 4.33 12.56
CA SER A 163 4.85 4.07 11.28
C SER A 163 3.91 4.31 10.12
N ALA A 164 4.51 4.65 8.98
CA ALA A 164 3.82 4.87 7.73
C ALA A 164 4.71 4.47 6.55
N GLY A 165 4.11 4.13 5.42
CA GLY A 165 4.87 4.02 4.19
C GLY A 165 4.01 4.16 2.95
N LEU A 166 4.72 4.45 1.86
CA LEU A 166 4.22 4.63 0.51
C LEU A 166 5.09 3.79 -0.41
N ALA A 167 4.47 2.97 -1.26
CA ALA A 167 5.17 2.29 -2.33
C ALA A 167 4.39 2.42 -3.63
N VAL A 168 5.10 2.59 -4.75
CA VAL A 168 4.54 2.65 -6.10
C VAL A 168 5.40 1.82 -7.05
N VAL A 169 4.75 1.05 -7.92
CA VAL A 169 5.36 0.37 -9.06
C VAL A 169 4.79 0.92 -10.36
N ALA A 170 5.61 0.89 -11.42
CA ALA A 170 5.25 1.32 -12.77
C ALA A 170 5.75 0.26 -13.79
N GLU A 171 6.30 0.68 -14.93
CA GLU A 171 6.72 -0.20 -16.03
C GLU A 171 8.05 -0.93 -15.80
N VAL A 172 8.81 -0.55 -14.76
CA VAL A 172 10.10 -1.18 -14.43
C VAL A 172 9.94 -2.27 -13.37
N GLU A 173 10.87 -3.24 -13.35
CA GLU A 173 10.88 -4.42 -12.47
C GLU A 173 11.13 -4.11 -10.97
N TRP A 174 11.10 -2.84 -10.56
CA TRP A 174 11.29 -2.40 -9.18
C TRP A 174 10.26 -1.33 -8.77
N ARG A 175 10.22 -1.02 -7.48
CA ARG A 175 9.39 0.08 -6.94
C ARG A 175 10.00 1.41 -7.36
N VAL A 176 9.27 2.19 -8.17
CA VAL A 176 9.68 3.55 -8.56
C VAL A 176 9.59 4.52 -7.39
N THR A 177 8.79 4.21 -6.37
CA THR A 177 8.78 4.91 -5.08
C THR A 177 8.68 3.86 -3.97
N ASP A 178 9.54 3.95 -2.95
CA ASP A 178 9.45 3.15 -1.72
C ASP A 178 9.95 4.00 -0.54
N LEU A 179 9.03 4.69 0.12
CA LEU A 179 9.30 5.62 1.21
C LEU A 179 8.70 5.08 2.50
N ARG A 180 9.49 5.12 3.57
CA ARG A 180 9.13 4.51 4.85
C ARG A 180 9.54 5.40 6.01
N VAL A 181 8.61 5.53 6.95
CA VAL A 181 8.85 6.05 8.29
C VAL A 181 8.53 4.91 9.23
N ASP A 182 9.58 4.21 9.69
CA ASP A 182 9.39 2.96 10.43
C ASP A 182 9.08 3.17 11.92
N TRP A 183 9.38 4.37 12.45
CA TRP A 183 9.02 4.81 13.81
C TRP A 183 9.17 6.34 13.96
N ALA A 184 8.08 7.06 14.26
CA ALA A 184 8.03 8.49 14.60
C ALA A 184 6.73 8.80 15.37
N ASP A 185 6.62 9.98 16.00
CA ASP A 185 5.35 10.42 16.62
C ASP A 185 4.36 10.97 15.57
N ASP A 186 4.88 11.44 14.44
CA ASP A 186 4.16 12.09 13.34
C ASP A 186 4.44 11.39 11.98
N PRO A 187 4.31 10.05 11.89
CA PRO A 187 4.90 9.29 10.77
C PRO A 187 4.34 9.64 9.39
N VAL A 188 3.07 10.07 9.32
CA VAL A 188 2.43 10.45 8.04
C VAL A 188 2.91 11.82 7.56
N ASP A 189 3.17 12.77 8.46
CA ASP A 189 3.77 14.05 8.08
C ASP A 189 5.22 13.88 7.65
N ARG A 190 5.99 13.06 8.37
CA ARG A 190 7.35 12.66 7.95
C ARG A 190 7.37 11.98 6.60
N LEU A 191 6.38 11.14 6.31
CA LEU A 191 6.26 10.49 5.00
C LEU A 191 6.01 11.52 3.89
N ALA A 192 5.23 12.57 4.17
CA ALA A 192 5.02 13.67 3.22
C ALA A 192 6.28 14.52 3.01
N GLU A 193 7.06 14.77 4.06
CA GLU A 193 8.37 15.42 3.95
C GLU A 193 9.32 14.61 3.06
N LEU A 194 9.38 13.29 3.25
CA LEU A 194 10.17 12.39 2.40
C LEU A 194 9.70 12.42 0.95
N LEU A 195 8.37 12.45 0.72
CA LEU A 195 7.81 12.52 -0.62
C LEU A 195 8.22 13.80 -1.34
N ALA A 196 8.20 14.95 -0.65
CA ALA A 196 8.61 16.23 -1.23
C ALA A 196 10.09 16.22 -1.68
N VAL A 197 10.95 15.48 -0.98
CA VAL A 197 12.36 15.29 -1.39
C VAL A 197 12.47 14.32 -2.57
N TRP A 198 11.71 13.22 -2.54
CA TRP A 198 11.83 12.13 -3.51
C TRP A 198 11.21 12.44 -4.87
N LEU A 199 9.98 12.95 -4.89
CA LEU A 199 9.15 13.02 -6.09
C LEU A 199 9.80 13.78 -7.26
N PRO A 200 10.48 14.93 -7.05
CA PRO A 200 11.17 15.63 -8.13
C PRO A 200 12.32 14.83 -8.77
N GLN A 201 12.84 13.80 -8.09
CA GLN A 201 13.99 13.02 -8.51
C GLN A 201 13.62 11.60 -8.98
N ARG A 202 12.39 11.15 -8.73
CA ARG A 202 11.90 9.79 -9.01
C ARG A 202 12.26 9.31 -10.41
N ASP A 203 11.87 10.09 -11.41
CA ASP A 203 12.01 9.71 -12.82
C ASP A 203 13.48 9.73 -13.27
N ASP A 204 14.31 10.57 -12.66
CA ASP A 204 15.76 10.56 -12.90
C ASP A 204 16.41 9.29 -12.32
N TYR A 205 15.95 8.80 -11.16
CA TYR A 205 16.42 7.52 -10.62
C TYR A 205 15.97 6.32 -11.46
N VAL A 206 14.77 6.38 -12.07
CA VAL A 206 14.36 5.38 -13.07
C VAL A 206 15.28 5.44 -14.29
N ARG A 207 15.53 6.65 -14.84
CA ARG A 207 16.42 6.83 -16.00
C ARG A 207 17.83 6.32 -15.71
N ARG A 208 18.38 6.60 -14.52
CA ARG A 208 19.70 6.08 -14.09
C ARG A 208 19.76 4.55 -14.09
N GLY A 209 18.67 3.87 -13.75
CA GLY A 209 18.61 2.41 -13.78
C GLY A 209 18.54 1.83 -15.20
N LEU A 210 17.85 2.51 -16.13
CA LEU A 210 17.62 2.04 -17.50
C LEU A 210 18.71 2.46 -18.49
N ASP A 211 19.10 3.73 -18.44
CA ASP A 211 20.09 4.36 -19.32
C ASP A 211 20.91 5.40 -18.52
N PRO A 212 21.97 4.96 -17.81
CA PRO A 212 22.81 5.84 -17.01
C PRO A 212 23.44 7.00 -17.80
N ALA A 213 23.64 6.86 -19.11
CA ALA A 213 24.31 7.87 -19.94
C ALA A 213 23.44 9.10 -20.23
N SER A 214 22.10 8.96 -20.18
CA SER A 214 21.15 10.06 -20.39
C SER A 214 20.64 10.67 -19.08
N ALA A 215 21.07 10.16 -17.93
CA ALA A 215 20.65 10.64 -16.63
C ALA A 215 21.32 11.97 -16.24
N PRO A 216 20.60 12.88 -15.55
CA PRO A 216 21.20 14.06 -14.95
C PRO A 216 22.30 13.68 -13.94
N SER A 217 23.39 14.47 -13.95
CA SER A 217 24.48 14.38 -12.97
C SER A 217 23.95 14.47 -11.53
N TYR A 218 24.65 13.83 -10.60
CA TYR A 218 24.28 13.82 -9.19
C TYR A 218 24.61 15.13 -8.45
N GLY A 219 25.40 16.01 -9.07
CA GLY A 219 25.99 17.19 -8.43
C GLY A 219 27.03 16.84 -7.36
N VAL A 220 27.66 15.66 -7.43
CA VAL A 220 28.54 15.11 -6.38
C VAL A 220 30.03 15.22 -6.75
N PRO A 221 30.96 15.08 -5.79
CA PRO A 221 32.40 15.20 -6.05
C PRO A 221 32.98 14.26 -7.13
N GLY A 222 32.24 13.24 -7.59
CA GLY A 222 32.62 12.32 -8.67
C GLY A 222 32.17 12.71 -10.07
N ASP A 223 31.42 13.80 -10.24
CA ASP A 223 30.87 14.23 -11.55
C ASP A 223 31.87 15.06 -12.41
N ARG A 224 33.17 14.81 -12.25
CA ARG A 224 34.25 15.55 -12.94
C ARG A 224 35.00 14.68 -13.95
#